data_AF-A0A960GH68-F1
#
_entry.id   AF-A0A960GH68-F1
#
_cell.length_a   1.000
_cell.length_b   1.000
_cell.length_c   1.000
_cell.angle_alpha   90.00
_cell.angle_beta   90.00
_cell.angle_gamma   90.00
#
_symmetry.space_group_name_H-M   'P 1'
#
loop_
_entity.id
_entity.type
_entity.pdbx_description
1 polymer ?
#
loop_
_entity_poly.entity_id
_entity_poly.type
_entity_poly.pdbx_seq_one_letter_code
_entity_poly.pdbx_strand_id
1 'polypeptide(L)'
;DPLVRGLRNLWAKGVTVVVAAGNDGARSISSPAADPVLLAVGATDDQKTADRSDDVMADFSSYARSFGVMRPDVVAPGTSLVSLRAPGSLADSENPQAVVADKYFKGTGTSMSAAVTSGAVAALLAERDVAPNDVKRLLMGTAFSSKALDDKDGAGEGQVDLSEAVVTDVDDTDKLRYVSDKQDFGPAEEDAATWAAFSAAWDA
;
A
#
# COMPACT_ATOMS: atom_id res chain seq x y z
N ASP A 1 -17.38 2.07 -6.79
CA ASP A 1 -16.36 3.10 -6.56
C ASP A 1 -15.61 3.38 -7.87
N PRO A 2 -15.73 4.60 -8.44
CA PRO A 2 -15.02 5.01 -9.65
C PRO A 2 -13.49 5.08 -9.50
N LEU A 3 -12.96 5.46 -8.33
CA LEU A 3 -11.53 5.52 -8.07
C LEU A 3 -10.91 4.14 -8.18
N VAL A 4 -11.51 3.15 -7.52
CA VAL A 4 -11.05 1.76 -7.55
C VAL A 4 -11.03 1.20 -8.99
N ARG A 5 -12.02 1.54 -9.81
CA ARG A 5 -12.05 1.14 -11.22
C ARG A 5 -10.88 1.73 -11.99
N GLY A 6 -10.60 3.03 -11.82
CA GLY A 6 -9.44 3.68 -12.43
C GLY A 6 -8.11 3.03 -12.01
N LEU A 7 -7.95 2.74 -10.72
CA LEU A 7 -6.74 2.08 -10.20
C LEU A 7 -6.58 0.65 -10.72
N ARG A 8 -7.67 -0.12 -10.86
CA ARG A 8 -7.63 -1.45 -11.49
C ARG A 8 -7.27 -1.38 -12.98
N ASN A 9 -7.69 -0.35 -13.69
CA ASN A 9 -7.29 -0.14 -15.08
C ASN A 9 -5.78 0.15 -15.20
N LEU A 10 -5.20 0.93 -14.29
CA LEU A 10 -3.75 1.11 -14.21
C LEU A 10 -3.03 -0.21 -13.92
N TRP A 11 -3.53 -0.99 -12.97
CA TRP A 11 -3.01 -2.32 -12.63
C TRP A 11 -3.02 -3.26 -13.84
N ALA A 12 -4.14 -3.34 -14.57
CA ALA A 12 -4.27 -4.16 -15.78
C ALA A 12 -3.36 -3.70 -16.92
N LYS A 13 -2.99 -2.41 -16.95
CA LYS A 13 -2.03 -1.82 -17.91
C LYS A 13 -0.56 -1.99 -17.48
N GLY A 14 -0.29 -2.77 -16.43
CA GLY A 14 1.08 -3.08 -15.97
C GLY A 14 1.65 -2.09 -14.95
N VAL A 15 0.85 -1.15 -14.43
CA VAL A 15 1.29 -0.21 -13.40
C VAL A 15 0.97 -0.77 -12.01
N THR A 16 1.98 -1.06 -11.20
CA THR A 16 1.78 -1.46 -9.81
C THR A 16 1.23 -0.29 -9.00
N VAL A 17 0.07 -0.48 -8.37
CA VAL A 17 -0.61 0.54 -7.56
C VAL A 17 -0.49 0.19 -6.08
N VAL A 18 0.19 1.05 -5.32
CA VAL A 18 0.33 0.96 -3.86
C VAL A 18 -0.67 1.92 -3.20
N VAL A 19 -1.44 1.43 -2.22
CA VAL A 19 -2.43 2.22 -1.50
C VAL A 19 -2.23 2.13 0.01
N ALA A 20 -2.35 3.26 0.70
CA ALA A 20 -2.28 3.32 2.16
C ALA A 20 -3.54 2.71 2.79
N ALA A 21 -3.39 1.91 3.85
CA ALA A 21 -4.51 1.21 4.49
C ALA A 21 -5.51 2.14 5.19
N GLY A 22 -5.06 3.32 5.64
CA GLY A 22 -5.82 4.25 6.47
C GLY A 22 -5.22 4.41 7.87
N ASN A 23 -5.64 5.45 8.59
CA ASN A 23 -5.12 5.81 9.91
C ASN A 23 -6.20 5.76 11.02
N ASP A 24 -7.28 5.02 10.78
CA ASP A 24 -8.45 4.95 11.67
C ASP A 24 -8.38 3.72 12.62
N GLY A 25 -7.31 2.93 12.54
CA GLY A 25 -7.06 1.77 13.40
C GLY A 25 -7.96 0.56 13.11
N ALA A 26 -8.12 -0.30 14.10
CA ALA A 26 -8.76 -1.60 13.96
C ALA A 26 -10.18 -1.56 13.38
N ARG A 27 -10.53 -2.58 12.59
CA ARG A 27 -11.85 -2.81 12.00
C ARG A 27 -12.32 -1.67 11.08
N SER A 28 -11.38 -0.92 10.55
CA SER A 28 -11.60 0.09 9.53
C SER A 28 -10.68 -0.23 8.36
N ILE A 29 -11.26 -0.43 7.17
CA ILE A 29 -10.52 -0.41 5.91
C ILE A 29 -11.47 0.19 4.89
N SER A 30 -11.04 1.26 4.22
CA SER A 30 -11.87 1.99 3.28
C SER A 30 -11.27 1.92 1.89
N SER A 31 -12.03 2.40 0.91
CA SER A 31 -11.51 2.54 -0.44
C SER A 31 -10.35 3.55 -0.49
N PRO A 32 -9.31 3.32 -1.30
CA PRO A 32 -9.13 2.20 -2.23
C PRO A 32 -8.49 0.95 -1.60
N ALA A 33 -8.01 1.01 -0.36
CA ALA A 33 -7.33 -0.09 0.32
C ALA A 33 -8.21 -1.32 0.55
N ALA A 34 -9.53 -1.18 0.58
CA ALA A 34 -10.47 -2.29 0.67
C ALA A 34 -10.46 -3.20 -0.57
N ASP A 35 -9.94 -2.75 -1.73
CA ASP A 35 -9.91 -3.53 -2.96
C ASP A 35 -8.81 -4.60 -2.94
N PRO A 36 -9.12 -5.89 -3.10
CA PRO A 36 -8.15 -6.97 -2.93
C PRO A 36 -7.18 -7.15 -4.11
N VAL A 37 -7.41 -6.49 -5.26
CA VAL A 37 -6.45 -6.48 -6.37
C VAL A 37 -5.27 -5.60 -6.03
N LEU A 38 -5.53 -4.39 -5.53
CA LEU A 38 -4.49 -3.39 -5.25
C LEU A 38 -3.59 -3.82 -4.09
N LEU A 39 -2.35 -3.33 -4.08
CA LEU A 39 -1.40 -3.56 -2.98
C LEU A 39 -1.69 -2.56 -1.84
N ALA A 40 -2.39 -3.00 -0.79
CA ALA A 40 -2.60 -2.19 0.41
C ALA A 40 -1.48 -2.38 1.42
N VAL A 41 -1.06 -1.26 2.00
CA VAL A 41 0.07 -1.20 2.92
C VAL A 41 -0.36 -0.54 4.23
N GLY A 42 -0.18 -1.25 5.34
CA GLY A 42 -0.29 -0.71 6.70
C GLY A 42 1.04 -0.23 7.25
N ALA A 43 1.03 0.28 8.47
CA ALA A 43 2.19 0.89 9.11
C ALA A 43 2.71 0.07 10.29
N THR A 44 4.03 -0.08 10.36
CA THR A 44 4.74 -0.51 11.58
C THR A 44 5.30 0.68 12.35
N ASP A 45 5.47 0.46 13.66
CA ASP A 45 6.36 1.24 14.53
C ASP A 45 7.63 0.41 14.74
N ASP A 46 8.78 0.99 14.39
CA ASP A 46 10.10 0.36 14.47
C ASP A 46 10.71 0.41 15.88
N GLN A 47 9.96 0.92 16.86
CA GLN A 47 10.39 1.11 18.24
C GLN A 47 11.68 1.94 18.37
N LYS A 48 12.04 2.69 17.32
CA LYS A 48 13.31 3.42 17.17
C LYS A 48 14.52 2.50 17.28
N THR A 49 14.39 1.26 16.85
CA THR A 49 15.50 0.31 16.75
C THR A 49 15.75 -0.06 15.29
N ALA A 50 16.90 -0.67 15.02
CA ALA A 50 17.20 -1.22 13.70
C ALA A 50 16.82 -2.72 13.60
N ASP A 51 16.48 -3.34 14.73
CA ASP A 51 16.07 -4.74 14.78
C ASP A 51 14.59 -4.81 14.42
N ARG A 52 14.24 -5.57 13.40
CA ARG A 52 12.83 -5.72 12.99
C ARG A 52 12.05 -6.67 13.89
N SER A 53 12.74 -7.38 14.80
CA SER A 53 12.11 -8.39 15.65
C SER A 53 11.20 -7.80 16.72
N ASP A 54 11.38 -6.51 17.08
CA ASP A 54 10.54 -5.76 18.01
C ASP A 54 9.56 -4.79 17.32
N ASP A 55 9.59 -4.69 15.99
CA ASP A 55 8.61 -3.95 15.21
C ASP A 55 7.18 -4.47 15.50
N VAL A 56 6.27 -3.54 15.69
CA VAL A 56 4.85 -3.84 15.93
C VAL A 56 3.97 -3.13 14.91
N MET A 57 2.78 -3.67 14.68
CA MET A 57 1.73 -2.94 13.99
C MET A 57 1.45 -1.61 14.72
N ALA A 58 1.49 -0.50 13.99
CA ALA A 58 1.23 0.82 14.55
C ALA A 58 -0.27 0.95 14.90
N ASP A 59 -0.59 1.49 16.07
CA ASP A 59 -1.96 1.48 16.61
C ASP A 59 -2.98 2.22 15.72
N PHE A 60 -2.53 3.23 14.98
CA PHE A 60 -3.38 3.97 14.03
C PHE A 60 -3.61 3.20 12.72
N SER A 61 -2.79 2.20 12.40
CA SER A 61 -2.85 1.56 11.09
C SER A 61 -4.15 0.80 10.92
N SER A 62 -4.90 1.16 9.89
CA SER A 62 -6.19 0.56 9.56
C SER A 62 -6.03 -0.90 9.11
N TYR A 63 -6.92 -1.77 9.59
CA TYR A 63 -7.03 -3.15 9.13
C TYR A 63 -8.46 -3.67 9.27
N ALA A 64 -8.92 -4.48 8.32
CA ALA A 64 -10.18 -5.22 8.42
C ALA A 64 -10.25 -6.32 7.36
N ARG A 65 -11.21 -7.23 7.51
CA ARG A 65 -11.55 -8.17 6.43
C ARG A 65 -12.39 -7.45 5.37
N SER A 66 -11.91 -7.47 4.13
CA SER A 66 -12.63 -6.95 2.96
C SER A 66 -12.70 -8.04 1.89
N PHE A 67 -13.86 -8.24 1.26
CA PHE A 67 -14.09 -9.31 0.28
C PHE A 67 -13.62 -10.71 0.75
N GLY A 68 -13.68 -10.97 2.06
CA GLY A 68 -13.26 -12.26 2.62
C GLY A 68 -11.75 -12.45 2.78
N VAL A 69 -10.91 -11.45 2.50
CA VAL A 69 -9.45 -11.45 2.76
C VAL A 69 -9.09 -10.41 3.82
N MET A 70 -8.03 -10.68 4.60
CA MET A 70 -7.51 -9.66 5.52
C MET A 70 -6.85 -8.54 4.71
N ARG A 71 -6.99 -7.30 5.17
CA ARG A 71 -6.35 -6.11 4.61
C ARG A 71 -5.72 -5.33 5.77
N PRO A 72 -4.55 -4.69 5.58
CA PRO A 72 -3.72 -4.60 4.37
C PRO A 72 -3.09 -5.93 3.93
N ASP A 73 -2.42 -5.92 2.76
CA ASP A 73 -1.67 -7.10 2.29
C ASP A 73 -0.36 -7.28 3.07
N VAL A 74 0.35 -6.17 3.28
CA VAL A 74 1.65 -6.11 3.97
C VAL A 74 1.72 -4.84 4.80
N VAL A 75 2.74 -4.71 5.63
CA VAL A 75 3.07 -3.49 6.37
C VAL A 75 4.48 -3.00 6.05
N ALA A 76 4.73 -1.73 6.31
CA ALA A 76 6.05 -1.13 6.17
C ALA A 76 6.24 -0.02 7.21
N PRO A 77 7.48 0.41 7.50
CA PRO A 77 7.74 1.50 8.44
C PRO A 77 6.87 2.72 8.14
N GLY A 78 6.15 3.21 9.16
CA GLY A 78 5.20 4.32 8.99
C GLY A 78 5.15 5.29 10.17
N THR A 79 5.98 5.09 11.19
CA THR A 79 6.00 5.91 12.40
C THR A 79 7.25 6.75 12.46
N SER A 80 7.10 8.07 12.69
CA SER A 80 8.21 8.99 12.93
C SER A 80 9.29 9.04 11.83
N LEU A 81 8.91 8.81 10.55
CA LEU A 81 9.84 8.85 9.44
C LEU A 81 10.24 10.29 9.09
N VAL A 82 11.53 10.54 8.96
CA VAL A 82 12.07 11.82 8.51
C VAL A 82 12.19 11.82 6.99
N SER A 83 11.54 12.78 6.33
CA SER A 83 11.60 12.97 4.88
C SER A 83 11.74 14.45 4.52
N LEU A 84 11.76 14.75 3.22
CA LEU A 84 11.83 16.11 2.71
C LEU A 84 10.63 16.94 3.18
N ARG A 85 10.92 18.16 3.63
CA ARG A 85 9.90 19.14 4.00
C ARG A 85 9.41 19.91 2.79
N ALA A 86 8.12 20.22 2.76
CA ALA A 86 7.52 21.19 1.83
C ALA A 86 7.05 22.42 2.63
N PRO A 87 7.87 23.49 2.75
CA PRO A 87 7.51 24.68 3.51
C PRO A 87 6.22 25.32 3.02
N GLY A 88 5.33 25.68 3.96
CA GLY A 88 4.03 26.32 3.65
C GLY A 88 2.93 25.36 3.16
N SER A 89 3.20 24.05 3.10
CA SER A 89 2.14 23.05 2.91
C SER A 89 1.25 22.93 4.15
N LEU A 90 0.05 22.36 4.01
CA LEU A 90 -0.84 22.11 5.15
C LEU A 90 -0.15 21.27 6.23
N ALA A 91 0.54 20.19 5.84
CA ALA A 91 1.30 19.35 6.77
C ALA A 91 2.33 20.16 7.56
N ASP A 92 3.03 21.09 6.90
CA ASP A 92 4.02 21.97 7.52
C ASP A 92 3.37 22.99 8.49
N SER A 93 2.27 23.61 8.08
CA SER A 93 1.59 24.63 8.90
C SER A 93 0.84 24.05 10.10
N GLU A 94 0.26 22.86 9.95
CA GLU A 94 -0.52 22.20 11.00
C GLU A 94 0.36 21.45 12.00
N ASN A 95 1.61 21.14 11.66
CA ASN A 95 2.52 20.37 12.48
C ASN A 95 3.90 21.02 12.59
N PRO A 96 4.02 22.25 13.13
CA PRO A 96 5.30 22.94 13.23
C PRO A 96 6.33 22.18 14.09
N GLN A 97 5.87 21.37 15.06
CA GLN A 97 6.72 20.52 15.90
C GLN A 97 7.40 19.35 15.14
N ALA A 98 6.92 19.02 13.94
CA ALA A 98 7.45 17.94 13.12
C ALA A 98 8.62 18.39 12.24
N VAL A 99 8.93 19.70 12.18
CA VAL A 99 10.06 20.22 11.40
C VAL A 99 11.39 19.72 12.00
N VAL A 100 12.26 19.23 11.13
CA VAL A 100 13.61 18.74 11.46
C VAL A 100 14.61 19.53 10.63
N ALA A 101 15.50 20.27 11.29
CA ALA A 101 16.63 20.96 10.67
C ALA A 101 16.29 21.72 9.37
N ASP A 102 15.30 22.62 9.42
CA ASP A 102 14.74 23.51 8.37
C ASP A 102 14.27 22.87 7.05
N LYS A 103 14.85 21.75 6.63
CA LYS A 103 14.69 21.09 5.32
C LYS A 103 13.97 19.76 5.39
N TYR A 104 13.79 19.21 6.59
CA TYR A 104 13.16 17.92 6.81
C TYR A 104 11.93 18.03 7.68
N PHE A 105 11.11 16.98 7.62
CA PHE A 105 9.84 16.89 8.32
C PHE A 105 9.63 15.45 8.76
N LYS A 106 9.19 15.27 10.00
CA LYS A 106 8.94 13.96 10.61
C LYS A 106 7.46 13.61 10.53
N GLY A 107 7.11 12.62 9.72
CA GLY A 107 5.73 12.19 9.50
C GLY A 107 5.41 10.82 10.09
N THR A 108 4.14 10.63 10.42
CA THR A 108 3.57 9.36 10.86
C THR A 108 2.27 9.10 10.09
N GLY A 109 2.07 7.87 9.63
CA GLY A 109 0.86 7.45 8.94
C GLY A 109 1.11 6.35 7.90
N THR A 110 0.06 5.64 7.52
CA THR A 110 0.11 4.63 6.44
C THR A 110 0.47 5.25 5.09
N SER A 111 0.28 6.56 4.91
CA SER A 111 0.82 7.29 3.75
C SER A 111 2.34 7.20 3.64
N MET A 112 3.05 7.14 4.78
CA MET A 112 4.51 7.02 4.80
C MET A 112 4.93 5.59 4.45
N SER A 113 4.23 4.59 5.00
CA SER A 113 4.42 3.19 4.64
C SER A 113 4.17 2.93 3.15
N ALA A 114 3.12 3.53 2.58
CA ALA A 114 2.84 3.42 1.15
C ALA A 114 3.97 4.03 0.29
N ALA A 115 4.56 5.14 0.71
CA ALA A 115 5.71 5.75 0.03
C ALA A 115 6.96 4.85 0.11
N VAL A 116 7.25 4.28 1.29
CA VAL A 116 8.35 3.31 1.49
C VAL A 116 8.16 2.09 0.59
N THR A 117 6.98 1.48 0.61
CA THR A 117 6.67 0.32 -0.24
C THR A 117 6.73 0.67 -1.73
N SER A 118 6.31 1.88 -2.14
CA SER A 118 6.44 2.31 -3.54
C SER A 118 7.91 2.38 -3.97
N GLY A 119 8.80 2.85 -3.09
CA GLY A 119 10.24 2.82 -3.33
C GLY A 119 10.79 1.38 -3.43
N ALA A 120 10.34 0.48 -2.56
CA ALA A 120 10.71 -0.93 -2.62
C ALA A 120 10.23 -1.61 -3.92
N VAL A 121 8.99 -1.35 -4.34
CA VAL A 121 8.44 -1.81 -5.63
C VAL A 121 9.28 -1.28 -6.79
N ALA A 122 9.65 -0.01 -6.79
CA ALA A 122 10.48 0.57 -7.84
C ALA A 122 11.87 -0.09 -7.90
N ALA A 123 12.48 -0.37 -6.75
CA ALA A 123 13.76 -1.08 -6.68
C ALA A 123 13.64 -2.53 -7.16
N LEU A 124 12.57 -3.25 -6.79
CA LEU A 124 12.29 -4.59 -7.30
C LEU A 124 12.15 -4.61 -8.83
N LEU A 125 11.40 -3.66 -9.38
CA LEU A 125 11.18 -3.53 -10.83
C LEU A 125 12.43 -3.08 -11.60
N ALA A 126 13.42 -2.47 -10.92
CA ALA A 126 14.71 -2.17 -11.53
C ALA A 126 15.54 -3.43 -11.78
N GLU A 127 15.35 -4.48 -10.97
CA GLU A 127 16.05 -5.76 -11.07
C GLU A 127 15.24 -6.83 -11.81
N ARG A 128 13.91 -6.68 -11.89
CA ARG A 128 13.00 -7.70 -12.43
C ARG A 128 11.93 -7.10 -13.34
N ASP A 129 11.74 -7.70 -14.51
CA ASP A 129 10.60 -7.42 -15.40
C ASP A 129 9.43 -8.34 -15.06
N VAL A 130 8.60 -7.93 -14.10
CA VAL A 130 7.47 -8.72 -13.58
C VAL A 130 6.18 -7.89 -13.54
N ALA A 131 5.05 -8.56 -13.76
CA ALA A 131 3.74 -7.91 -13.77
C ALA A 131 3.29 -7.49 -12.36
N PRO A 132 2.34 -6.55 -12.21
CA PRO A 132 1.85 -6.11 -10.89
C PRO A 132 1.34 -7.23 -9.98
N ASN A 133 0.68 -8.25 -10.54
CA ASN A 133 0.25 -9.43 -9.78
C ASN A 133 1.45 -10.15 -9.16
N ASP A 134 2.54 -10.28 -9.90
CA ASP A 134 3.75 -10.96 -9.45
C ASP A 134 4.55 -10.11 -8.45
N VAL A 135 4.58 -8.78 -8.62
CA VAL A 135 5.10 -7.86 -7.60
C VAL A 135 4.37 -8.06 -6.27
N LYS A 136 3.03 -8.08 -6.30
CA LYS A 136 2.22 -8.29 -5.10
C LYS A 136 2.48 -9.65 -4.47
N ARG A 137 2.60 -10.72 -5.28
CA ARG A 137 2.93 -12.07 -4.81
C ARG A 137 4.28 -12.15 -4.13
N LEU A 138 5.31 -11.53 -4.72
CA LEU A 138 6.65 -11.49 -4.15
C LEU A 138 6.62 -10.77 -2.80
N LEU A 139 6.07 -9.56 -2.74
CA LEU A 139 6.03 -8.79 -1.49
C LEU A 139 5.24 -9.48 -0.37
N MET A 140 4.14 -10.15 -0.70
CA MET A 140 3.33 -10.90 0.27
C MET A 140 4.02 -12.21 0.68
N GLY A 141 4.51 -12.98 -0.28
CA GLY A 141 5.08 -14.31 -0.04
C GLY A 141 6.46 -14.28 0.64
N THR A 142 7.16 -13.16 0.57
CA THR A 142 8.48 -12.97 1.22
C THR A 142 8.42 -11.99 2.39
N ALA A 143 7.22 -11.58 2.83
CA ALA A 143 7.09 -10.66 3.94
C ALA A 143 7.75 -11.24 5.21
N PHE A 144 8.50 -10.39 5.91
CA PHE A 144 9.08 -10.74 7.19
C PHE A 144 8.00 -10.72 8.27
N SER A 145 7.96 -11.77 9.08
CA SER A 145 7.11 -11.85 10.26
C SER A 145 7.97 -12.03 11.52
N SER A 146 7.49 -11.47 12.63
CA SER A 146 8.06 -11.62 13.95
C SER A 146 6.94 -11.86 14.96
N LYS A 147 7.29 -12.42 16.12
CA LYS A 147 6.32 -12.58 17.20
C LYS A 147 5.68 -11.24 17.62
N ALA A 148 6.47 -10.16 17.67
CA ALA A 148 5.96 -8.85 18.07
C ALA A 148 4.94 -8.30 17.05
N LEU A 149 5.18 -8.55 15.77
CA LEU A 149 4.29 -8.16 14.69
C LEU A 149 3.01 -9.00 14.69
N ASP A 150 3.14 -10.31 14.88
CA ASP A 150 2.02 -11.27 14.89
C ASP A 150 1.15 -11.16 16.16
N ASP A 151 1.70 -10.68 17.28
CA ASP A 151 0.96 -10.46 18.53
C ASP A 151 -0.11 -9.35 18.39
N LYS A 152 -0.07 -8.56 17.32
CA LYS A 152 -1.11 -7.60 16.94
C LYS A 152 -1.78 -8.00 15.63
N ASP A 153 -3.11 -8.01 15.64
CA ASP A 153 -3.89 -8.21 14.41
C ASP A 153 -3.61 -7.12 13.37
N GLY A 154 -3.65 -7.50 12.09
CA GLY A 154 -3.73 -6.54 10.98
C GLY A 154 -2.43 -6.30 10.22
N ALA A 155 -1.35 -6.99 10.53
CA ALA A 155 -0.08 -6.87 9.78
C ALA A 155 -0.11 -7.45 8.35
N GLY A 156 -1.23 -8.04 7.92
CA GLY A 156 -1.31 -8.75 6.65
C GLY A 156 -0.43 -9.99 6.66
N GLU A 157 0.36 -10.19 5.61
CA GLU A 157 1.38 -11.25 5.53
C GLU A 157 2.68 -10.88 6.26
N GLY A 158 2.80 -9.65 6.77
CA GLY A 158 3.97 -9.18 7.49
C GLY A 158 4.61 -7.92 6.88
N GLN A 159 5.82 -7.60 7.32
CA GLN A 159 6.55 -6.42 6.90
C GLN A 159 7.31 -6.66 5.61
N VAL A 160 7.26 -5.71 4.67
CA VAL A 160 7.98 -5.76 3.39
C VAL A 160 9.45 -6.15 3.58
N ASP A 161 9.89 -7.21 2.88
CA ASP A 161 11.29 -7.62 2.78
C ASP A 161 11.74 -7.62 1.32
N LEU A 162 12.37 -6.52 0.90
CA LEU A 162 12.83 -6.37 -0.47
C LEU A 162 13.97 -7.34 -0.80
N SER A 163 14.82 -7.68 0.19
CA SER A 163 16.00 -8.52 -0.05
C SER A 163 15.60 -9.93 -0.45
N GLU A 164 14.57 -10.48 0.20
CA GLU A 164 13.98 -11.76 -0.17
C GLU A 164 13.14 -11.66 -1.45
N ALA A 165 12.31 -10.62 -1.60
CA ALA A 165 11.47 -10.43 -2.79
C ALA A 165 12.25 -10.38 -4.12
N VAL A 166 13.48 -9.85 -4.09
CA VAL A 166 14.34 -9.78 -5.29
C VAL A 166 14.83 -11.16 -5.72
N VAL A 167 15.12 -12.07 -4.78
CA VAL A 167 15.78 -13.35 -5.06
C VAL A 167 14.81 -14.54 -5.16
N THR A 168 13.61 -14.44 -4.61
CA THR A 168 12.60 -15.51 -4.63
C THR A 168 11.98 -15.67 -6.03
N ASP A 169 11.87 -16.91 -6.50
CA ASP A 169 11.09 -17.20 -7.72
C ASP A 169 9.60 -16.93 -7.45
N VAL A 170 8.90 -16.31 -8.39
CA VAL A 170 7.48 -16.02 -8.20
C VAL A 170 6.66 -17.30 -8.08
N ASP A 171 7.11 -18.40 -8.69
CA ASP A 171 6.43 -19.70 -8.62
C ASP A 171 6.53 -20.35 -7.24
N ASP A 172 7.46 -19.90 -6.38
CA ASP A 172 7.59 -20.33 -4.99
C ASP A 172 6.62 -19.58 -4.05
N THR A 173 5.89 -18.59 -4.55
CA THR A 173 4.92 -17.81 -3.76
C THR A 173 3.49 -18.30 -3.97
N ASP A 174 2.62 -18.09 -2.99
CA ASP A 174 1.21 -18.42 -3.12
C ASP A 174 0.51 -17.64 -4.24
N LYS A 175 -0.49 -18.27 -4.87
CA LYS A 175 -1.28 -17.63 -5.91
C LYS A 175 -2.27 -16.63 -5.30
N LEU A 176 -2.39 -15.46 -5.92
CA LEU A 176 -3.38 -14.48 -5.50
C LEU A 176 -4.80 -15.02 -5.73
N ARG A 177 -5.65 -14.85 -4.70
CA ARG A 177 -7.09 -15.10 -4.81
C ARG A 177 -7.78 -14.11 -5.75
N TYR A 178 -7.27 -12.87 -5.82
CA TYR A 178 -7.80 -11.80 -6.64
C TYR A 178 -6.70 -11.29 -7.55
N VAL A 179 -6.94 -11.40 -8.86
CA VAL A 179 -6.06 -10.86 -9.90
C VAL A 179 -6.86 -9.90 -10.77
N SER A 180 -6.17 -8.94 -11.36
CA SER A 180 -6.73 -8.14 -12.46
C SER A 180 -5.96 -8.49 -13.72
N ASP A 181 -6.62 -9.24 -14.59
CA ASP A 181 -6.13 -9.75 -15.88
C ASP A 181 -6.96 -9.23 -17.08
N LYS A 182 -8.12 -8.64 -16.82
CA LYS A 182 -9.04 -8.12 -17.85
C LYS A 182 -9.06 -6.60 -17.90
N GLN A 183 -8.96 -6.07 -19.11
CA GLN A 183 -9.16 -4.65 -19.46
C GLN A 183 -10.63 -4.17 -19.34
N ASP A 184 -11.53 -4.95 -18.72
CA ASP A 184 -12.99 -4.78 -18.85
C ASP A 184 -13.63 -3.95 -17.73
N PHE A 185 -12.90 -3.06 -17.04
CA PHE A 185 -13.51 -2.19 -16.01
C PHE A 185 -13.87 -0.82 -16.59
N GLY A 186 -14.89 -0.82 -17.46
CA GLY A 186 -15.51 0.38 -18.01
C GLY A 186 -15.57 0.37 -19.52
N PRO A 187 -16.27 1.34 -20.13
CA PRO A 187 -16.14 1.58 -21.57
C PRO A 187 -14.67 1.84 -21.93
N ALA A 188 -14.30 1.45 -23.15
CA ALA A 188 -12.99 1.79 -23.69
C ALA A 188 -12.71 3.29 -23.52
N GLU A 189 -11.46 3.71 -23.31
CA GLU A 189 -11.10 5.14 -23.15
C GLU A 189 -11.57 5.97 -24.36
N GLU A 190 -11.65 5.36 -25.54
CA GLU A 190 -12.16 5.96 -26.78
C GLU A 190 -13.69 6.04 -26.88
N ASP A 191 -14.44 5.34 -26.02
CA ASP A 191 -15.90 5.35 -26.01
C ASP A 191 -16.45 6.50 -25.15
N ALA A 192 -16.27 7.71 -25.67
CA ALA A 192 -16.72 8.95 -25.05
C ALA A 192 -18.24 8.97 -24.76
N ALA A 193 -19.04 8.24 -25.54
CA ALA A 193 -20.49 8.17 -25.37
C ALA A 193 -20.86 7.41 -24.10
N THR A 194 -20.22 6.27 -23.86
CA THR A 194 -20.47 5.50 -22.64
C THR A 194 -19.85 6.17 -21.41
N TRP A 195 -18.74 6.90 -21.55
CA TRP A 195 -18.22 7.76 -20.48
C TRP A 195 -19.18 8.89 -20.12
N ALA A 196 -19.79 9.55 -21.12
CA ALA A 196 -20.80 10.58 -20.88
C ALA A 196 -22.05 10.02 -20.19
N ALA A 197 -22.50 8.83 -20.59
CA ALA A 197 -23.62 8.14 -19.94
C ALA A 197 -23.30 7.76 -18.48
N PHE A 198 -22.05 7.34 -18.22
CA PHE A 198 -21.59 7.04 -16.87
C PHE A 198 -21.54 8.30 -15.98
N SER A 199 -21.06 9.42 -16.52
CA SER A 199 -21.04 10.71 -15.82
C SER A 199 -22.45 11.20 -15.51
N ALA A 200 -23.37 11.15 -16.48
CA ALA A 200 -24.75 11.61 -16.31
C ALA A 200 -25.52 10.78 -15.26
N ALA A 201 -25.22 9.48 -15.13
CA ALA A 201 -25.80 8.62 -14.11
C ALA A 201 -25.22 8.85 -12.70
N TRP A 202 -24.06 9.51 -12.59
CA TRP A 202 -23.43 9.86 -11.32
C TRP A 202 -23.96 11.18 -10.75
N ASP A 203 -24.35 12.10 -11.64
CA ASP A 203 -24.87 13.43 -11.28
C ASP A 203 -26.40 13.47 -11.03
N ALA A 204 -27.10 12.34 -11.23
CA ALA A 204 -28.54 12.17 -11.04
C ALA A 204 -28.87 11.50 -9.70
#